data_AF-A0A8H3HSW2-F1
#
_entry.id   AF-A0A8H3HSW2-F1
#
_cell.length_a   1.000
_cell.length_b   1.000
_cell.length_c   1.000
_cell.angle_alpha   90.00
_cell.angle_beta   90.00
_cell.angle_gamma   90.00
#
_symmetry.space_group_name_H-M   'P 1'
#
loop_
_entity.id
_entity.type
_entity.pdbx_description
1 polymer ?
#
loop_
_entity_poly.entity_id
_entity_poly.type
_entity_poly.pdbx_seq_one_letter_code
_entity_poly.pdbx_strand_id
1 'polypeptide(L)'
;MTTLLIFTSRTGTPAASLIPQTFNSPKLLIPKAPALGLLLQEPRFGTYNKHVLEENELAAGREQTDRIREPIEWEPLREKIDVFKHAYIYNRIRAEEAKHGVFAGWLKYIDDYDGWEFKYLNPHGEVPAEAVVHSEKRKQGSTNKFREYLWKGSGDKRDGGAVDSEGEDGDTCNKSSVEMEG
;
A
#
# COMPACT_ATOMS: atom_id res chain seq x y z
N MET A 1 -3.47 -5.19 1.41
CA MET A 1 -4.76 -5.44 2.11
C MET A 1 -5.95 -5.36 1.17
N THR A 2 -6.24 -4.22 0.51
CA THR A 2 -7.39 -4.06 -0.40
C THR A 2 -7.46 -5.14 -1.49
N THR A 3 -6.35 -5.41 -2.18
CA THR A 3 -6.27 -6.47 -3.20
C THR A 3 -6.69 -7.84 -2.67
N LEU A 4 -6.18 -8.24 -1.50
CA LEU A 4 -6.46 -9.56 -0.95
C LEU A 4 -7.94 -9.72 -0.61
N LEU A 5 -8.60 -8.65 -0.16
CA LEU A 5 -10.04 -8.63 0.08
C LEU A 5 -10.85 -8.71 -1.22
N ILE A 6 -10.41 -8.02 -2.27
CA ILE A 6 -11.01 -8.15 -3.61
C ILE A 6 -10.86 -9.58 -4.10
N PHE A 7 -9.73 -10.24 -3.85
CA PHE A 7 -9.47 -11.59 -4.32
C PHE A 7 -10.38 -12.59 -3.61
N THR A 8 -10.40 -12.58 -2.27
CA THR A 8 -11.23 -13.50 -1.49
C THR A 8 -12.72 -13.35 -1.79
N SER A 9 -13.19 -12.12 -2.01
CA SER A 9 -14.59 -11.87 -2.39
C SER A 9 -14.93 -12.36 -3.81
N ARG A 10 -13.98 -12.35 -4.74
CA ARG A 10 -14.19 -12.80 -6.13
C ARG A 10 -14.03 -14.31 -6.31
N THR A 11 -13.04 -14.92 -5.66
CA THR A 11 -12.76 -16.35 -5.79
C THR A 11 -13.54 -17.21 -4.80
N GLY A 12 -14.27 -16.59 -3.87
CA GLY A 12 -14.97 -17.30 -2.80
C GLY A 12 -14.04 -17.92 -1.77
N THR A 13 -12.74 -17.60 -1.82
CA THR A 13 -11.75 -18.10 -0.86
C THR A 13 -12.07 -17.56 0.55
N PRO A 14 -12.16 -18.42 1.58
CA PRO A 14 -12.46 -17.98 2.93
C PRO A 14 -11.43 -16.97 3.46
N ALA A 15 -11.84 -15.70 3.58
CA ALA A 15 -10.96 -14.64 4.06
C ALA A 15 -10.47 -14.88 5.50
N ALA A 16 -11.30 -15.54 6.32
CA ALA A 16 -11.01 -15.84 7.72
C ALA A 16 -9.81 -16.77 7.90
N SER A 17 -9.58 -17.72 6.98
CA SER A 17 -8.42 -18.62 7.05
C SER A 17 -7.21 -18.03 6.32
N LEU A 18 -7.40 -17.43 5.14
CA LEU A 18 -6.30 -16.97 4.30
C LEU A 18 -5.59 -15.71 4.85
N ILE A 19 -6.34 -14.70 5.33
CA ILE A 19 -5.75 -13.41 5.75
C ILE A 19 -4.75 -13.58 6.91
N PRO A 20 -5.07 -14.33 7.99
CA PRO A 20 -4.11 -14.56 9.08
C PRO A 20 -2.80 -15.21 8.62
N GLN A 21 -2.87 -16.12 7.66
CA GLN A 21 -1.69 -16.80 7.12
C GLN A 21 -0.73 -15.84 6.42
N THR A 22 -1.22 -14.73 5.87
CA THR A 22 -0.39 -13.72 5.18
C THR A 22 0.49 -12.88 6.11
N PHE A 23 0.21 -12.88 7.42
CA PHE A 23 1.05 -12.22 8.42
C PHE A 23 2.20 -13.09 8.92
N ASN A 24 2.23 -14.37 8.53
CA ASN A 24 3.25 -15.32 8.95
C ASN A 24 4.44 -15.36 7.96
N SER A 25 5.46 -16.14 8.30
CA SER A 25 6.71 -16.29 7.55
C SER A 25 6.60 -16.57 6.03
N PRO A 26 5.64 -17.39 5.51
CA PRO A 26 5.56 -17.59 4.07
C PRO A 26 5.13 -16.29 3.36
N LYS A 27 6.06 -15.71 2.60
CA LYS A 27 5.79 -14.51 1.80
C LYS A 27 4.96 -14.89 0.58
N LEU A 28 3.75 -14.36 0.49
CA LEU A 28 2.87 -14.49 -0.66
C LEU A 28 3.05 -13.31 -1.63
N LEU A 29 2.85 -13.57 -2.92
CA LEU A 29 2.73 -12.50 -3.90
C LEU A 29 1.29 -11.98 -3.92
N ILE A 30 1.12 -10.75 -3.41
CA ILE A 30 -0.17 -10.03 -3.47
C ILE A 30 0.01 -8.82 -4.39
N PRO A 31 -0.76 -8.69 -5.50
CA PRO A 31 -0.73 -7.51 -6.35
C PRO A 31 -0.92 -6.23 -5.58
N LYS A 32 -0.29 -5.16 -6.06
CA LYS A 32 -0.70 -3.81 -5.68
C LYS A 32 -1.92 -3.42 -6.52
N ALA A 33 -2.96 -2.92 -5.85
CA ALA A 33 -4.11 -2.33 -6.53
C ALA A 33 -3.72 -0.96 -7.15
N PRO A 34 -4.41 -0.50 -8.19
CA PRO A 34 -4.19 0.81 -8.78
C PRO A 34 -4.38 1.94 -7.78
N ALA A 35 -3.55 2.99 -7.86
CA ALA A 35 -3.60 4.13 -6.96
C ALA A 35 -4.73 5.14 -7.27
N LEU A 36 -5.40 5.01 -8.42
CA LEU A 36 -6.40 5.99 -8.89
C LEU A 36 -7.52 6.26 -7.87
N GLY A 37 -7.95 5.23 -7.14
CA GLY A 37 -9.00 5.36 -6.12
C GLY A 37 -8.48 5.68 -4.71
N LEU A 38 -7.17 5.81 -4.50
CA LEU A 38 -6.59 6.02 -3.19
C LEU A 38 -6.71 7.50 -2.79
N LEU A 39 -7.41 7.76 -1.69
CA LEU A 39 -7.60 9.11 -1.15
C LEU A 39 -7.31 9.13 0.36
N LEU A 40 -6.36 9.99 0.76
CA LEU A 40 -6.19 10.34 2.17
C LEU A 40 -7.37 11.23 2.61
N GLN A 41 -8.20 10.72 3.51
CA GLN A 41 -9.42 11.42 3.91
C GLN A 41 -9.17 12.55 4.90
N GLU A 42 -8.44 12.27 5.99
CA GLU A 42 -8.13 13.23 7.04
C GLU A 42 -6.95 12.73 7.91
N PRO A 43 -6.05 13.63 8.34
CA PRO A 43 -5.13 13.35 9.44
C PRO A 43 -5.85 13.49 10.80
N ARG A 44 -5.56 12.60 11.74
CA ARG A 44 -6.14 12.64 13.10
C ARG A 44 -5.08 13.09 14.13
N PHE A 45 -5.36 14.19 14.83
CA PHE A 45 -4.47 14.80 15.82
C PHE A 45 -4.88 14.55 17.28
N GLY A 46 -5.72 13.55 17.56
CA GLY A 46 -6.30 13.34 18.89
C GLY A 46 -5.26 13.19 20.02
N THR A 47 -4.22 12.38 19.83
CA THR A 47 -3.14 12.23 20.83
C THR A 47 -2.33 13.51 21.00
N TYR A 48 -2.05 14.20 19.90
CA TYR A 48 -1.32 15.47 19.93
C TYR A 48 -2.11 16.54 20.70
N ASN A 49 -3.40 16.71 20.40
CA ASN A 49 -4.26 17.70 21.08
C ASN A 49 -4.37 17.40 22.58
N LYS A 50 -4.40 16.11 22.99
CA LYS A 50 -4.37 15.74 24.41
C LYS A 50 -3.10 16.24 25.12
N HIS A 51 -1.93 15.97 24.55
CA HIS A 51 -0.66 16.43 25.14
C HIS A 51 -0.56 17.96 25.19
N VAL A 52 -1.03 18.64 24.15
CA VAL A 52 -1.06 20.11 24.13
C VAL A 52 -1.94 20.66 25.26
N LEU A 53 -3.12 20.07 25.50
CA LEU A 53 -4.00 20.51 26.58
C LEU A 53 -3.35 20.29 27.96
N GLU A 54 -2.78 19.11 28.21
CA GLU A 54 -2.07 18.81 29.47
C GLU A 54 -0.90 19.78 29.72
N GLU A 55 -0.10 20.07 28.69
CA GLU A 55 1.01 21.01 28.81
C GLU A 55 0.55 22.45 29.00
N ASN A 56 -0.54 22.86 28.34
CA ASN A 56 -1.12 24.18 28.51
C ASN A 56 -1.64 24.40 29.94
N GLU A 57 -2.29 23.40 30.54
CA GLU A 57 -2.73 23.45 31.94
C GLU A 57 -1.54 23.62 32.89
N LEU A 58 -0.46 22.88 32.66
CA LEU A 58 0.78 23.00 33.43
C LEU A 58 1.48 24.35 33.23
N ALA A 59 1.47 24.89 32.01
CA ALA A 59 2.07 26.18 31.69
C ALA A 59 1.27 27.35 32.30
N ALA A 60 -0.05 27.26 32.30
CA ALA A 60 -0.94 28.22 32.96
C ALA A 60 -0.71 28.25 34.47
N GLY A 61 -0.54 27.08 35.11
CA GLY A 61 -0.19 26.99 36.52
C GLY A 61 1.20 27.52 36.89
N ARG A 62 2.08 27.74 35.90
CA ARG A 62 3.45 28.28 36.06
C ARG A 62 3.61 29.71 35.53
N GLU A 63 2.52 30.36 35.12
CA GLU A 63 2.53 31.68 34.47
C GLU A 63 3.44 31.77 33.23
N GLN A 64 3.67 30.65 32.54
CA GLN A 64 4.52 30.57 31.34
C GLN A 64 3.66 30.68 30.07
N THR A 65 3.30 31.92 29.72
CA THR A 65 2.45 32.22 28.56
C THR A 65 3.11 31.84 27.22
N ASP A 66 4.43 31.88 27.12
CA ASP A 66 5.18 31.53 25.90
C ASP A 66 5.09 30.04 25.51
N ARG A 67 4.59 29.19 26.42
CA ARG A 67 4.51 27.74 26.20
C ARG A 67 3.12 27.25 25.82
N ILE A 68 2.12 28.13 25.78
CA ILE A 68 0.75 27.79 25.45
C ILE A 68 0.63 27.59 23.93
N ARG A 69 0.05 26.46 23.51
CA ARG A 69 -0.14 26.08 22.11
C ARG A 69 -1.61 25.82 21.79
N GLU A 70 -2.04 26.18 20.59
CA GLU A 70 -3.42 25.89 20.16
C GLU A 70 -3.57 24.45 19.67
N PRO A 71 -4.67 23.75 20.00
CA PRO A 71 -4.98 22.43 19.45
C PRO A 71 -5.30 22.53 17.96
N ILE A 72 -4.99 21.47 17.21
CA ILE A 72 -5.23 21.42 15.77
C ILE A 72 -6.62 20.82 15.52
N GLU A 73 -7.54 21.64 15.01
CA GLU A 73 -8.92 21.23 14.71
C GLU A 73 -9.29 21.53 13.26
N TRP A 74 -9.91 20.55 12.59
CA TRP A 74 -10.31 20.65 11.17
C TRP A 74 -11.83 20.72 10.97
N GLU A 75 -12.61 20.52 12.03
CA GLU A 75 -14.07 20.48 11.97
C GLU A 75 -14.68 21.74 11.33
N PRO A 76 -14.21 22.98 11.63
CA PRO A 76 -14.74 24.18 10.99
C PRO A 76 -14.54 24.24 9.47
N LEU A 77 -13.55 23.50 8.95
CA LEU A 77 -13.22 23.47 7.51
C LEU A 77 -13.84 22.27 6.79
N ARG A 78 -14.55 21.39 7.50
CA ARG A 78 -15.06 20.12 6.98
C ARG A 78 -15.92 20.29 5.73
N GLU A 79 -16.85 21.23 5.75
CA GLU A 79 -17.72 21.52 4.61
C GLU A 79 -16.91 21.97 3.37
N LYS A 80 -15.93 22.86 3.55
CA LYS A 80 -15.06 23.32 2.44
C LYS A 80 -14.23 22.17 1.88
N ILE A 81 -13.73 21.29 2.75
CA ILE A 81 -12.96 20.10 2.36
C ILE A 81 -13.85 19.13 1.56
N ASP A 82 -15.09 18.91 2.00
CA ASP A 82 -16.01 18.00 1.32
C ASP A 82 -16.42 18.53 -0.05
N VAL A 83 -16.76 19.83 -0.16
CA VAL A 83 -17.02 20.49 -1.45
C VAL A 83 -15.82 20.33 -2.39
N PHE A 84 -14.60 20.52 -1.89
CA PHE A 84 -13.38 20.33 -2.67
C PHE A 84 -13.19 18.87 -3.13
N LYS A 85 -13.36 17.90 -2.23
CA LYS A 85 -13.27 16.46 -2.54
C LYS A 85 -14.25 16.08 -3.64
N HIS A 86 -15.51 16.53 -3.55
CA HIS A 86 -16.52 16.25 -4.55
C HIS A 86 -16.20 16.91 -5.90
N ALA A 87 -15.91 18.21 -5.89
CA ALA A 87 -15.69 18.98 -7.11
C ALA A 87 -14.47 18.51 -7.90
N TYR A 88 -13.35 18.23 -7.22
CA TYR A 88 -12.05 18.05 -7.88
C TYR A 88 -11.49 16.64 -7.80
N ILE A 89 -11.77 15.89 -6.73
CA ILE A 89 -11.17 14.56 -6.52
C ILE A 89 -12.10 13.49 -7.07
N TYR A 90 -13.29 13.32 -6.51
CA TYR A 90 -14.20 12.25 -6.90
C TYR A 90 -14.64 12.35 -8.36
N ASN A 91 -14.87 13.57 -8.86
CA ASN A 91 -15.20 13.78 -10.27
C ASN A 91 -14.05 13.36 -11.18
N ARG A 92 -12.80 13.67 -10.81
CA ARG A 92 -11.63 13.29 -11.59
C ARG A 92 -11.36 11.79 -11.57
N ILE A 93 -11.49 11.13 -10.41
CA ILE A 93 -11.36 9.67 -10.29
C ILE A 93 -12.36 8.98 -11.22
N ARG A 94 -13.63 9.41 -11.19
CA ARG A 94 -14.69 8.84 -12.04
C ARG A 94 -14.44 9.10 -13.53
N ALA A 95 -14.03 10.31 -13.89
CA ALA A 95 -13.74 10.67 -15.28
C ALA A 95 -12.55 9.87 -15.85
N GLU A 96 -11.50 9.71 -15.05
CA GLU A 96 -10.30 8.97 -15.44
C GLU A 96 -10.61 7.47 -15.58
N GLU A 97 -11.39 6.90 -14.65
CA GLU A 97 -11.83 5.50 -14.75
C GLU A 97 -12.75 5.27 -15.95
N ALA A 98 -13.68 6.20 -16.23
CA ALA A 98 -14.54 6.10 -17.42
C ALA A 98 -13.75 6.18 -18.74
N LYS A 99 -12.65 6.94 -18.75
CA LYS A 99 -11.82 7.16 -19.94
C LYS A 99 -10.81 6.04 -20.17
N HIS A 100 -10.17 5.57 -19.11
CA HIS A 100 -9.03 4.65 -19.19
C HIS A 100 -9.33 3.24 -18.66
N GLY A 101 -10.41 3.05 -17.90
CA GLY A 101 -10.79 1.76 -17.34
C GLY A 101 -9.68 1.13 -16.51
N VAL A 102 -8.96 1.92 -15.71
CA VAL A 102 -7.73 1.49 -15.01
C VAL A 102 -8.03 0.36 -14.05
N PHE A 103 -9.07 0.50 -13.22
CA PHE A 103 -9.49 -0.54 -12.29
C PHE A 103 -10.11 -1.73 -13.02
N ALA A 104 -10.96 -1.49 -14.01
CA ALA A 104 -11.57 -2.55 -14.81
C ALA A 104 -10.53 -3.42 -15.55
N GLY A 105 -9.52 -2.78 -16.16
CA GLY A 105 -8.43 -3.47 -16.86
C GLY A 105 -7.53 -4.26 -15.91
N TRP A 106 -7.19 -3.68 -14.75
CA TRP A 106 -6.47 -4.39 -13.70
C TRP A 106 -7.25 -5.62 -13.20
N LEU A 107 -8.56 -5.48 -13.00
CA LEU A 107 -9.42 -6.56 -12.53
C LEU A 107 -9.53 -7.70 -13.54
N LYS A 108 -9.75 -7.37 -14.82
CA LYS A 108 -9.78 -8.36 -15.90
C LYS A 108 -8.46 -9.14 -15.97
N TYR A 109 -7.33 -8.45 -15.87
CA TYR A 109 -6.02 -9.10 -15.89
C TYR A 109 -5.87 -10.12 -14.75
N ILE A 110 -6.35 -9.80 -13.55
CA ILE A 110 -6.32 -10.72 -12.41
C ILE A 110 -7.14 -11.97 -12.70
N ASP A 111 -8.35 -11.80 -13.24
CA ASP A 111 -9.23 -12.92 -13.56
C ASP A 111 -8.64 -13.81 -14.68
N ASP A 112 -7.90 -13.21 -15.62
CA ASP A 112 -7.22 -13.92 -16.71
C ASP A 112 -5.88 -14.57 -16.27
N TYR A 113 -5.37 -14.28 -15.06
CA TYR A 113 -4.07 -14.76 -14.60
C TYR A 113 -4.15 -16.14 -13.93
N ASP A 114 -3.45 -17.13 -14.49
CA ASP A 114 -3.43 -18.53 -14.03
C ASP A 114 -2.07 -18.96 -13.42
N GLY A 115 -1.24 -18.00 -13.03
CA GLY A 115 0.09 -18.27 -12.49
C GLY A 115 0.07 -19.02 -11.16
N TRP A 116 1.13 -19.80 -10.93
CA TRP A 116 1.33 -20.61 -9.72
C TRP A 116 1.32 -19.77 -8.43
N GLU A 117 1.66 -18.49 -8.55
CA GLU A 117 1.70 -17.54 -7.45
C GLU A 117 0.33 -17.30 -6.81
N PHE A 118 -0.78 -17.50 -7.54
CA PHE A 118 -2.14 -17.24 -7.05
C PHE A 118 -2.90 -18.51 -6.62
N LYS A 119 -2.22 -19.67 -6.56
CA LYS A 119 -2.84 -20.94 -6.12
C LYS A 119 -3.34 -20.92 -4.66
N TYR A 120 -2.93 -19.92 -3.86
CA TYR A 120 -3.48 -19.69 -2.52
C TYR A 120 -4.96 -19.21 -2.56
N LEU A 121 -5.47 -18.80 -3.72
CA LEU A 121 -6.88 -18.44 -3.94
C LEU A 121 -7.74 -19.67 -4.21
N ASN A 122 -7.69 -20.65 -3.30
CA ASN A 122 -8.49 -21.87 -3.39
C ASN A 122 -9.73 -21.81 -2.48
N PRO A 123 -10.73 -22.69 -2.69
CA PRO A 123 -11.93 -22.74 -1.84
C PRO A 123 -11.66 -23.10 -0.38
N HIS A 124 -10.51 -23.72 -0.08
CA HIS A 124 -10.15 -24.15 1.27
C HIS A 124 -9.46 -23.02 2.08
N GLY A 125 -8.94 -22.00 1.41
CA GLY A 125 -8.17 -20.91 2.03
C GLY A 125 -6.85 -21.38 2.63
N GLU A 126 -6.23 -22.38 2.02
CA GLU A 126 -4.92 -22.91 2.41
C GLU A 126 -3.82 -22.34 1.52
N VAL A 127 -2.64 -22.09 2.08
CA VAL A 127 -1.47 -21.65 1.30
C VAL A 127 -0.65 -22.86 0.86
N PRO A 128 -0.67 -23.25 -0.43
CA PRO A 128 0.18 -24.33 -0.90
C PRO A 128 1.65 -23.89 -0.92
N ALA A 129 2.58 -24.82 -0.66
CA ALA A 129 4.02 -24.55 -0.67
C ALA A 129 4.49 -23.97 -2.01
N GLU A 130 3.82 -24.33 -3.12
CA GLU A 130 4.12 -23.78 -4.45
C GLU A 130 3.89 -22.27 -4.52
N ALA A 131 2.88 -21.72 -3.85
CA ALA A 131 2.55 -20.29 -3.90
C ALA A 131 3.45 -19.43 -2.99
N VAL A 132 4.31 -20.07 -2.19
CA VAL A 132 5.24 -19.38 -1.30
C VAL A 132 6.45 -18.90 -2.09
N VAL A 133 6.77 -17.60 -1.95
CA VAL A 133 7.94 -17.01 -2.59
C VAL A 133 9.19 -17.46 -1.83
N HIS A 134 9.96 -18.38 -2.43
CA HIS A 134 11.28 -18.76 -1.94
C HIS A 134 12.35 -17.76 -2.43
N SER A 135 13.08 -17.13 -1.51
CA SER A 135 14.16 -16.18 -1.82
C SER A 135 15.25 -16.79 -2.72
N GLU A 136 15.56 -18.06 -2.50
CA GLU A 136 16.65 -18.79 -3.19
C GLU A 136 16.24 -19.41 -4.53
N LYS A 137 14.93 -19.61 -4.75
CA LYS A 137 14.37 -20.23 -5.96
C LYS A 137 13.45 -19.27 -6.69
N ARG A 138 13.87 -18.01 -6.85
CA ARG A 138 13.15 -17.05 -7.68
C ARG A 138 13.23 -17.52 -9.13
N LYS A 139 12.36 -18.45 -9.52
CA LYS A 139 12.28 -19.00 -10.88
C LYS A 139 12.09 -17.84 -11.84
N GLN A 140 13.15 -17.52 -12.56
CA GLN A 140 13.18 -16.56 -13.64
C GLN A 140 12.26 -17.10 -14.73
N GLY A 141 11.06 -16.55 -14.90
CA GLY A 141 10.17 -17.03 -15.96
C GLY A 141 8.76 -16.47 -16.02
N SER A 142 8.06 -16.26 -14.89
CA SER A 142 6.66 -15.79 -14.90
C SER A 142 6.49 -14.37 -14.32
N THR A 143 7.38 -13.98 -13.40
CA THR A 143 7.34 -12.71 -12.67
C THR A 143 7.49 -11.46 -13.55
N ASN A 144 8.05 -11.60 -14.77
CA ASN A 144 8.26 -10.46 -15.67
C ASN A 144 6.95 -9.97 -16.30
N LYS A 145 6.01 -10.84 -16.71
CA LYS A 145 4.74 -10.37 -17.32
C LYS A 145 3.90 -9.56 -16.34
N PHE A 146 3.73 -10.07 -15.12
CA PHE A 146 2.94 -9.39 -14.09
C PHE A 146 3.51 -8.01 -13.72
N ARG A 147 4.84 -7.92 -13.55
CA ARG A 147 5.52 -6.64 -13.27
C ARG A 147 5.53 -5.70 -14.48
N GLU A 148 5.72 -6.23 -15.69
CA GLU A 148 5.66 -5.46 -16.92
C GLU A 148 4.27 -4.83 -17.11
N TYR A 149 3.17 -5.57 -16.91
CA TYR A 149 1.81 -5.00 -17.04
C TYR A 149 1.49 -3.92 -15.98
N LEU A 150 1.90 -4.15 -14.72
CA LEU A 150 1.70 -3.18 -13.64
C LEU A 150 2.44 -1.84 -13.87
N TRP A 151 3.51 -1.84 -14.66
CA TRP A 151 4.36 -0.66 -14.88
C TRP A 151 4.34 -0.10 -16.31
N LYS A 152 3.99 -0.89 -17.33
CA LYS A 152 3.74 -0.41 -18.72
C LYS A 152 2.35 0.16 -18.91
N GLY A 153 1.33 -0.35 -18.19
CA GLY A 153 -0.06 0.09 -18.36
C GLY A 153 -0.37 1.50 -17.86
N SER A 154 0.56 2.12 -17.13
CA SER A 154 0.39 3.42 -16.48
C SER A 154 1.13 4.58 -17.18
N GLY A 155 1.85 4.35 -18.29
CA GLY A 155 2.76 5.39 -18.82
C GLY A 155 2.98 5.50 -20.33
N ASP A 156 2.59 4.56 -21.19
CA ASP A 156 3.09 4.59 -22.58
C ASP A 156 2.08 5.15 -23.61
N LYS A 157 1.80 6.44 -23.48
CA LYS A 157 1.52 7.36 -24.59
C LYS A 157 1.86 8.79 -24.15
N ARG A 158 3.15 9.08 -23.99
CA ARG A 158 3.72 10.43 -24.16
C ARG A 158 5.25 10.33 -24.25
N ASP A 159 5.71 10.56 -25.48
CA ASP A 159 7.00 11.07 -25.97
C ASP A 159 8.28 11.03 -25.12
N GLY A 160 9.40 10.81 -25.80
CA GLY A 160 10.68 10.43 -25.25
C GLY A 160 11.32 11.42 -24.26
N GLY A 161 11.96 10.86 -23.24
CA GLY A 161 12.80 11.58 -22.30
C GLY A 161 13.44 10.61 -21.31
N ALA A 162 14.70 10.26 -21.57
CA ALA A 162 15.51 9.44 -20.67
C ALA A 162 15.64 10.12 -19.30
N VAL A 163 15.39 9.37 -18.23
CA VAL A 163 15.83 9.73 -16.87
C VAL A 163 16.40 8.46 -16.25
N ASP A 164 17.72 8.51 -16.01
CA ASP A 164 18.49 7.52 -15.28
C ASP A 164 17.90 7.29 -13.88
N SER A 165 17.62 6.03 -13.53
CA SER A 165 17.41 5.62 -12.16
C SER A 165 18.73 5.12 -11.60
N GLU A 166 19.35 5.94 -10.75
CA GLU A 166 20.40 5.53 -9.84
C GLU A 166 19.90 4.36 -8.97
N GLY A 167 20.68 3.28 -8.95
CA GLY A 167 20.42 2.11 -8.14
C GLY A 167 20.85 2.35 -6.69
N GLU A 168 19.95 2.05 -5.75
CA GLU A 168 20.33 1.84 -4.36
C GLU A 168 21.01 0.47 -4.26
N ASP A 169 22.34 0.47 -4.17
CA ASP A 169 23.15 -0.70 -3.88
C ASP A 169 22.86 -1.23 -2.48
N GLY A 170 22.51 -2.51 -2.42
CA GLY A 170 22.26 -3.25 -1.20
C GLY A 170 23.55 -3.53 -0.44
N ASP A 171 23.55 -3.12 0.83
CA ASP A 171 24.58 -3.37 1.84
C ASP A 171 24.87 -4.87 2.01
N THR A 172 26.02 -5.32 1.49
CA THR A 172 26.57 -6.66 1.72
C THR A 172 27.46 -6.64 2.96
N CYS A 173 26.89 -6.86 4.14
CA CYS A 173 27.66 -7.11 5.35
C CYS A 173 28.07 -8.60 5.40
N ASN A 174 29.21 -8.92 4.79
CA ASN A 174 29.89 -10.21 4.94
C ASN A 174 30.45 -10.31 6.37
N LYS A 175 29.87 -11.20 7.20
CA LYS A 175 30.50 -11.66 8.45
C LYS A 175 31.64 -12.62 8.10
N SER A 176 32.89 -12.13 8.13
CA SER A 176 34.05 -12.99 8.28
C SER A 176 34.33 -13.22 9.76
N SER A 177 34.29 -14.49 10.16
CA SER A 177 34.76 -15.02 11.44
C SER A 177 36.24 -14.70 11.62
N VAL A 178 36.64 -14.15 12.77
CA VAL A 178 38.02 -14.18 13.25
C VAL A 178 37.98 -14.48 14.75
N GLU A 179 38.42 -15.70 15.08
CA GLU A 179 38.85 -16.10 16.41
C GLU A 179 40.17 -15.40 16.74
N MET A 180 40.35 -14.95 17.98
CA MET A 180 41.68 -14.78 18.57
C MET A 180 41.59 -14.92 20.08
N GLU A 181 42.16 -16.02 20.58
CA GLU A 181 42.71 -16.13 21.93
C GLU A 181 43.85 -15.13 22.12
N GLY A 182 44.00 -14.64 23.36
CA GLY A 182 45.08 -13.76 23.80
C GLY A 182 44.69 -12.97 25.04
#